data_AF-A0A6N7HNG9-F1
#
_entry.id   AF-A0A6N7HNG9-F1
#
_cell.length_a   1.000
_cell.length_b   1.000
_cell.length_c   1.000
_cell.angle_alpha   90.00
_cell.angle_beta   90.00
_cell.angle_gamma   90.00
#
_symmetry.space_group_name_H-M   'P 1'
#
loop_
_entity.id
_entity.type
_entity.pdbx_description
1 polymer ?
#
loop_
_entity_poly.entity_id
_entity_poly.type
_entity_poly.pdbx_seq_one_letter_code
_entity_poly.pdbx_strand_id
1 'polypeptide(L)' 'MLVCQRLAGGSITAIDRSATMITAASKRNAEHVAANTATFQAVALRDADFGKQRFDKILAVHVGVFLRGRPDRELGTT' A
#
# COMPACT_ATOMS: atom_id res chain seq x y z
N MET A 1 11.60 -0.32 3.77
CA MET A 1 10.40 -0.02 4.61
C MET A 1 10.52 -0.88 5.87
N LEU A 2 10.19 -0.34 7.05
CA LEU A 2 10.35 -1.09 8.32
C LEU A 2 9.53 -2.38 8.37
N VAL A 3 8.41 -2.41 7.63
CA VAL A 3 7.47 -3.53 7.61
C VAL A 3 8.02 -4.75 6.87
N CYS A 4 8.63 -4.58 5.69
CA CYS A 4 9.19 -5.70 4.91
C CYS A 4 10.23 -6.50 5.71
N GLN A 5 11.10 -5.82 6.46
CA GLN A 5 12.11 -6.44 7.32
C GLN A 5 11.55 -7.21 8.52
N ARG A 6 10.28 -6.99 8.86
CA ARG A 6 9.59 -7.64 9.98
C ARG A 6 8.59 -8.70 9.52
N LEU A 7 8.51 -8.97 8.22
CA LEU A 7 7.69 -10.06 7.72
C LEU A 7 8.26 -11.40 8.22
N ALA A 8 7.52 -12.06 9.08
CA ALA A 8 7.79 -13.44 9.52
C ALA A 8 7.06 -14.47 8.64
N GLY A 9 6.67 -14.07 7.42
CA GLY A 9 5.85 -14.83 6.47
C GLY A 9 4.87 -13.94 5.70
N GLY A 10 4.25 -14.50 4.66
CA GLY A 10 3.26 -13.81 3.83
C GLY A 10 3.85 -12.76 2.88
N SER A 11 3.00 -11.84 2.42
CA SER A 11 3.38 -10.74 1.54
C SER A 11 2.70 -9.44 1.94
N ILE A 12 3.24 -8.32 1.46
CA ILE A 12 2.65 -7.01 1.64
C ILE A 12 2.32 -6.36 0.29
N THR A 13 1.12 -5.81 0.18
CA THR A 13 0.77 -4.86 -0.89
C THR A 13 0.71 -3.47 -0.28
N ALA A 14 1.51 -2.54 -0.82
CA ALA A 14 1.53 -1.15 -0.41
C ALA A 14 1.07 -0.26 -1.56
N ILE A 15 0.20 0.70 -1.24
CA ILE A 15 -0.28 1.70 -2.20
C ILE A 15 0.09 3.11 -1.74
N ASP A 16 0.35 3.99 -2.69
CA ASP A 16 0.45 5.44 -2.49
C ASP A 16 0.13 6.12 -3.82
N ARG A 17 -0.58 7.25 -3.78
CA ARG A 17 -0.88 8.03 -5.00
C ARG A 17 0.38 8.62 -5.66
N SER A 18 1.47 8.77 -4.90
CA SER A 18 2.74 9.32 -5.38
C SER A 18 3.58 8.23 -6.03
N ALA A 19 3.67 8.27 -7.36
CA ALA A 19 4.56 7.40 -8.13
C ALA A 19 6.03 7.53 -7.70
N THR A 20 6.46 8.73 -7.29
CA THR A 20 7.81 8.98 -6.75
C THR A 20 8.04 8.20 -5.45
N MET A 21 7.08 8.24 -4.51
CA MET A 21 7.19 7.51 -3.25
C MET A 21 7.18 6.00 -3.46
N ILE A 22 6.35 5.50 -4.37
CA ILE A 22 6.31 4.09 -4.76
C ILE A 22 7.64 3.65 -5.36
N THR A 23 8.17 4.38 -6.33
CA THR A 23 9.48 4.09 -6.94
C THR A 23 10.59 4.02 -5.88
N ALA A 24 10.63 5.00 -4.98
CA ALA A 24 11.61 5.02 -3.90
C ALA A 24 11.42 3.86 -2.92
N ALA A 25 10.18 3.48 -2.60
CA ALA A 25 9.87 2.35 -1.75
C ALA A 25 10.27 1.02 -2.42
N SER A 26 9.93 0.81 -3.69
CA SER A 26 10.32 -0.38 -4.46
C SER A 26 11.83 -0.54 -4.50
N LYS A 27 12.57 0.54 -4.82
CA LYS A 27 14.04 0.50 -4.84
C LYS A 27 14.65 0.12 -3.50
N ARG A 28 14.15 0.69 -2.40
CA ARG A 28 14.63 0.37 -1.04
C ARG A 28 14.30 -1.07 -0.59
N ASN A 29 13.32 -1.72 -1.22
CA ASN A 29 12.88 -3.07 -0.85
C ASN A 29 13.05 -4.04 -2.03
N ALA A 30 14.03 -3.81 -2.91
CA ALA A 30 14.17 -4.54 -4.18
C ALA A 30 14.28 -6.06 -3.99
N GLU A 31 14.97 -6.53 -2.95
CA GLU A 31 15.07 -7.96 -2.60
C GLU A 31 13.70 -8.58 -2.29
N HIS A 32 12.84 -7.86 -1.56
CA HIS A 32 11.49 -8.32 -1.24
C HIS A 32 10.57 -8.32 -2.47
N VAL A 33 10.76 -7.35 -3.37
CA VAL A 33 10.06 -7.33 -4.66
C VAL A 33 10.48 -8.53 -5.51
N ALA A 34 11.79 -8.77 -5.64
CA ALA A 34 12.32 -9.92 -6.38
C ALA A 34 11.86 -11.26 -5.79
N ALA A 35 11.72 -11.34 -4.47
CA ALA A 35 11.21 -12.50 -3.76
C ALA A 35 9.67 -12.61 -3.74
N ASN A 36 8.94 -11.69 -4.37
CA ASN A 36 7.47 -11.60 -4.35
C ASN A 36 6.85 -11.51 -2.95
N THR A 37 7.60 -11.01 -1.96
CA THR A 37 7.11 -10.76 -0.59
C THR A 37 6.63 -9.32 -0.41
N ALA A 38 6.89 -8.42 -1.37
CA ALA A 38 6.37 -7.07 -1.39
C ALA A 38 5.95 -6.60 -2.79
N THR A 39 4.77 -6.02 -2.89
CA THR A 39 4.24 -5.37 -4.09
C THR A 39 3.91 -3.91 -3.78
N PHE A 40 4.28 -3.00 -4.67
CA PHE A 40 4.05 -1.56 -4.52
C PHE A 40 3.28 -1.02 -5.73
N GLN A 41 2.17 -0.33 -5.49
CA GLN A 41 1.30 0.21 -6.55
C GLN A 41 1.11 1.71 -6.40
N ALA A 42 1.34 2.46 -7.49
CA ALA A 42 1.09 3.89 -7.55
C ALA A 42 -0.38 4.15 -7.88
N VAL A 43 -1.22 4.16 -6.83
CA VAL A 43 -2.68 4.28 -6.96
C VAL A 43 -3.25 5.00 -5.74
N ALA A 44 -4.30 5.79 -5.94
CA ALA A 44 -5.05 6.38 -4.83
C ALA A 44 -5.93 5.31 -4.16
N LEU A 45 -6.26 5.50 -2.88
CA LEU A 45 -7.03 4.52 -2.11
C LEU A 45 -8.40 4.22 -2.76
N ARG A 46 -9.15 5.24 -3.19
CA ARG A 46 -10.44 5.09 -3.88
C ARG A 46 -10.38 4.32 -5.21
N ASP A 47 -9.24 4.36 -5.88
CA ASP A 47 -9.05 3.79 -7.23
C ASP A 47 -8.35 2.42 -7.17
N ALA A 48 -7.92 2.00 -5.97
CA ALA A 48 -7.22 0.74 -5.79
C ALA A 48 -8.21 -0.43 -5.90
N ASP A 49 -7.99 -1.28 -6.91
CA ASP A 49 -8.73 -2.52 -7.09
C ASP A 49 -7.85 -3.73 -6.77
N PHE A 50 -8.26 -4.48 -5.75
CA PHE A 50 -7.61 -5.72 -5.32
C PHE A 50 -8.41 -6.97 -5.72
N GLY A 51 -9.47 -6.82 -6.52
CA GLY A 51 -10.38 -7.88 -6.92
C GLY A 51 -10.91 -8.67 -5.72
N LYS A 52 -10.64 -9.97 -5.71
CA LYS A 52 -11.08 -10.90 -4.64
C LYS A 52 -10.03 -11.09 -3.53
N GLN A 53 -8.93 -10.34 -3.55
CA GLN A 53 -7.89 -10.50 -2.52
C GLN A 53 -8.44 -10.20 -1.12
N ARG A 54 -7.82 -10.82 -0.12
CA ARG A 54 -8.11 -10.62 1.31
C ARG A 54 -6.80 -10.29 1.99
N PHE A 55 -6.87 -9.37 2.95
CA PHE A 55 -5.73 -8.94 3.73
C PHE A 55 -5.98 -9.26 5.20
N ASP A 56 -5.07 -9.99 5.83
CA ASP A 56 -5.18 -10.32 7.25
C ASP A 56 -4.97 -9.09 8.15
N LYS A 57 -4.27 -8.08 7.63
CA LYS A 57 -3.91 -6.85 8.33
C LYS A 57 -3.89 -5.69 7.35
N ILE A 58 -4.43 -4.56 7.78
CA ILE A 58 -4.43 -3.30 7.01
C ILE A 58 -3.84 -2.22 7.92
N LEU A 59 -2.87 -1.46 7.39
CA LEU A 59 -2.25 -0.35 8.09
C LEU A 59 -2.41 0.92 7.27
N ALA A 60 -2.83 2.01 7.91
CA ALA A 60 -2.94 3.34 7.33
C ALA A 60 -2.12 4.34 8.17
N VAL A 61 -0.93 4.72 7.68
CA VAL A 61 -0.03 5.61 8.40
C VAL A 61 0.15 6.90 7.61
N HIS A 62 -0.14 8.04 8.24
CA HIS A 62 -0.03 9.37 7.62
C HIS A 62 -0.78 9.52 6.27
N VAL A 63 -1.89 8.81 6.11
CA VAL A 63 -2.73 8.93 4.92
C VAL A 63 -3.49 10.25 5.00
N GLY A 64 -3.11 11.21 4.14
CA GLY A 64 -3.58 12.60 4.24
C GLY A 64 -5.09 12.77 4.21
N VAL A 65 -5.82 11.84 3.58
CA VAL A 65 -7.29 11.87 3.51
C VAL A 65 -7.96 11.67 4.87
N PHE A 66 -7.34 10.89 5.77
CA PHE A 66 -7.83 10.68 7.14
C PHE A 66 -7.42 11.81 8.10
N LEU A 67 -6.37 12.56 7.76
CA LEU A 67 -5.81 13.60 8.64
C LEU A 67 -6.33 15.01 8.32
N ARG A 68 -6.57 15.31 7.05
CA ARG A 68 -6.79 16.69 6.56
C ARG A 68 -7.85 16.79 5.45
N GLY A 69 -8.55 15.70 5.15
CA GLY A 69 -9.41 15.57 3.96
C GLY A 69 -10.87 15.25 4.24
N ARG A 70 -11.56 14.83 3.17
CA ARG A 70 -12.93 14.29 3.17
C ARG A 70 -12.84 12.77 3.02
N PRO A 71 -12.70 12.01 4.12
CA PRO A 71 -12.47 10.56 4.05
C PRO A 71 -13.65 9.80 3.42
N ASP A 72 -14.84 10.39 3.44
CA ASP A 72 -16.03 9.93 2.73
C ASP A 72 -15.81 9.74 1.22
N ARG A 73 -14.87 10.48 0.61
CA ARG A 73 -14.54 10.35 -0.81
C ARG A 73 -13.77 9.08 -1.18
N GLU A 74 -13.25 8.37 -0.19
CA GLU A 74 -12.57 7.09 -0.40
C GLU A 74 -13.52 5.90 -0.15
N LEU A 75 -14.75 6.16 0.29
CA LEU A 75 -15.80 5.17 0.38
C LEU A 75 -16.49 5.07 -0.98
N GLY A 76 -16.50 3.89 -1.59
CA GLY A 76 -17.30 3.64 -2.78
C GLY A 76 -18.79 3.83 -2.47
N THR A 77 -19.54 4.43 -3.39
CA THR A 77 -21.01 4.44 -3.30
C THR A 77 -21.50 3.00 -3.43
N THR A 78 -22.17 2.53 -2.37
CA THR A 78 -22.84 1.21 -2.33
C THR A 78 -23.95 1.13 -3.36
#